data_AF-A0A1D2R457-F1
#
_entry.id   AF-A0A1D2R457-F1
#
_cell.length_a   1.000
_cell.length_b   1.000
_cell.length_c   1.000
_cell.angle_alpha   90.00
_cell.angle_beta   90.00
_cell.angle_gamma   90.00
#
_symmetry.space_group_name_H-M   'P 1'
#
loop_
_entity.id
_entity.type
_entity.pdbx_description
1 polymer ?
#
loop_
_entity_poly.entity_id
_entity_poly.type
_entity_poly.pdbx_seq_one_letter_code
_entity_poly.pdbx_strand_id
1 'polypeptide(L)' 'METVTVSISNELEEGLNSVVSKFGFENKQDFIIAATRDKILELKKQIFFEVSNEVAIGLKKHEVKEQEILEGFEKTRE' A
#
# COMPACT_ATOMS: atom_id res chain seq x y z
N MET A 1 -24.09 1.25 -1.15
CA MET A 1 -22.76 0.77 -1.57
C MET A 1 -22.63 1.06 -3.03
N GLU A 2 -21.50 1.60 -3.47
CA GLU A 2 -21.20 1.72 -4.89
C GLU A 2 -20.77 0.36 -5.44
N THR A 3 -21.21 0.03 -6.65
CA THR A 3 -20.93 -1.24 -7.30
C THR A 3 -19.90 -1.03 -8.40
N VAL A 4 -18.90 -1.90 -8.47
CA VAL A 4 -17.88 -1.89 -9.52
C VAL A 4 -18.00 -3.19 -10.31
N THR A 5 -18.16 -3.09 -11.63
CA THR A 5 -18.16 -4.23 -12.55
C THR A 5 -16.82 -4.30 -13.26
N VAL A 6 -16.17 -5.46 -13.22
CA VAL A 6 -14.88 -5.69 -13.87
C VAL A 6 -14.97 -6.94 -14.74
N SER A 7 -14.51 -6.83 -15.98
CA SER A 7 -14.34 -7.97 -16.87
C SER A 7 -12.92 -8.52 -16.74
N ILE A 8 -12.79 -9.83 -16.58
CA ILE A 8 -11.50 -10.52 -16.48
C ILE A 8 -11.38 -11.58 -17.57
N SER A 9 -10.14 -11.97 -17.90
CA SER A 9 -9.88 -13.09 -18.81
C SER A 9 -10.22 -14.42 -18.16
N ASN A 10 -10.51 -15.45 -18.99
CA ASN A 10 -10.77 -16.80 -18.52
C ASN A 10 -9.59 -17.37 -17.70
N GLU A 11 -8.35 -17.09 -18.11
CA GLU A 11 -7.15 -17.50 -17.39
C GLU A 11 -7.11 -16.93 -15.96
N LEU A 12 -7.49 -15.66 -15.80
CA LEU A 12 -7.52 -15.02 -14.49
C LEU A 12 -8.67 -15.58 -13.64
N GLU A 13 -9.80 -15.91 -14.25
CA GLU A 13 -10.91 -16.58 -13.57
C GLU A 13 -10.53 -17.96 -13.04
N GLU A 14 -9.82 -18.77 -13.83
CA GLU A 14 -9.30 -20.07 -13.40
C GLU A 14 -8.34 -19.93 -12.21
N GLY A 15 -7.42 -18.97 -12.29
CA GLY A 15 -6.53 -18.63 -11.18
C GLY A 15 -7.30 -18.23 -9.92
N LEU A 16 -8.34 -17.41 -10.08
CA LEU A 16 -9.16 -16.95 -8.97
C LEU A 16 -9.93 -18.11 -8.31
N ASN A 17 -10.51 -19.02 -9.09
CA ASN A 17 -11.19 -20.22 -8.58
C ASN A 17 -10.24 -21.12 -7.78
N SER A 18 -9.01 -21.31 -8.28
CA SER A 18 -7.97 -22.09 -7.60
C SER A 18 -7.58 -21.49 -6.26
N VAL A 19 -7.45 -20.16 -6.18
CA VAL A 19 -7.11 -19.46 -4.93
C VAL A 19 -8.27 -19.48 -3.95
N VAL A 20 -9.50 -19.18 -4.38
CA VAL A 20 -10.69 -19.18 -3.52
C VAL A 20 -10.87 -20.54 -2.84
N SER A 21 -10.79 -21.62 -3.63
CA SER A 21 -10.93 -22.99 -3.11
C SER A 21 -9.78 -23.39 -2.17
N LYS A 22 -8.53 -23.00 -2.48
CA LYS A 22 -7.35 -23.38 -1.69
C LYS A 22 -7.24 -22.65 -0.36
N PHE A 23 -7.65 -21.38 -0.32
CA PHE A 23 -7.50 -20.51 0.86
C PHE A 23 -8.80 -20.35 1.66
N GLY A 24 -9.88 -21.06 1.28
CA GLY A 24 -11.11 -21.13 2.06
C GLY A 24 -11.94 -19.84 2.05
N PHE A 25 -11.88 -19.08 0.96
CA PHE A 25 -12.77 -17.92 0.80
C PHE A 25 -14.20 -18.39 0.54
N GLU A 26 -15.19 -17.73 1.15
CA GLU A 26 -16.60 -18.08 1.00
C GLU A 26 -17.10 -17.86 -0.44
N ASN A 27 -16.59 -16.81 -1.10
CA ASN A 27 -16.91 -16.52 -2.50
C ASN A 27 -15.80 -15.67 -3.16
N LYS A 28 -15.91 -15.54 -4.49
CA LYS A 28 -14.97 -14.74 -5.31
C LYS A 28 -14.91 -13.27 -4.90
N GLN A 29 -16.04 -12.70 -4.48
CA GLN A 29 -16.15 -11.29 -4.16
C GLN A 29 -15.35 -10.94 -2.91
N ASP A 30 -15.40 -11.78 -1.87
CA ASP A 30 -14.62 -11.59 -0.64
C ASP A 30 -13.12 -11.62 -0.91
N PHE A 31 -12.69 -12.56 -1.77
CA PHE A 31 -11.31 -12.61 -2.23
C PHE A 31 -10.90 -11.32 -2.98
N ILE A 32 -11.72 -10.86 -3.93
CA ILE A 32 -11.42 -9.64 -4.72
C ILE A 32 -11.34 -8.42 -3.79
N ILE A 33 -12.22 -8.30 -2.81
CA ILE A 33 -12.21 -7.20 -1.84
C ILE A 33 -10.94 -7.25 -1.00
N ALA A 34 -10.56 -8.42 -0.48
CA ALA A 34 -9.34 -8.60 0.31
C ALA A 34 -8.09 -8.28 -0.52
N ALA A 35 -7.96 -8.88 -1.70
CA ALA A 35 -6.83 -8.65 -2.61
C ALA A 35 -6.71 -7.17 -3.02
N THR A 36 -7.84 -6.50 -3.26
CA THR A 36 -7.85 -5.06 -3.59
C THR A 36 -7.38 -4.22 -2.41
N ARG A 37 -7.85 -4.51 -1.19
CA ARG A 37 -7.39 -3.81 0.03
C ARG A 37 -5.89 -3.98 0.26
N ASP A 38 -5.39 -5.21 0.11
CA ASP A 38 -3.97 -5.51 0.27
C ASP A 38 -3.14 -4.77 -0.77
N LYS A 39 -3.58 -4.75 -2.03
CA LYS A 39 -2.86 -4.02 -3.08
C LYS A 39 -2.85 -2.51 -2.84
N ILE A 40 -3.95 -1.94 -2.34
CA ILE A 40 -4.00 -0.53 -1.94
C ILE A 40 -2.99 -0.24 -0.82
N LEU A 41 -2.87 -1.12 0.18
CA LEU A 41 -1.91 -0.95 1.26
C LEU A 41 -0.46 -1.04 0.77
N GLU A 42 -0.17 -1.96 -0.14
CA GLU A 42 1.14 -2.09 -0.77
C GLU A 42 1.52 -0.81 -1.53
N LEU A 43 0.60 -0.28 -2.34
CA LEU A 43 0.83 0.97 -3.09
C LEU A 43 0.99 2.17 -2.16
N LYS A 44 0.21 2.27 -1.07
CA LYS A 44 0.39 3.32 -0.05
C LYS A 44 1.76 3.24 0.60
N LYS A 45 2.24 2.03 0.90
CA LYS A 45 3.58 1.81 1.45
C LYS A 45 4.67 2.24 0.46
N GLN A 46 4.49 1.96 -0.82
CA GLN A 46 5.41 2.41 -1.86
C GLN A 46 5.48 3.96 -1.91
N ILE A 47 4.33 4.63 -1.96
CA ILE A 47 4.25 6.10 -1.95
C ILE A 47 4.94 6.67 -0.70
N PHE A 48 4.70 6.08 0.46
CA PHE A 48 5.35 6.52 1.70
C PHE A 48 6.88 6.47 1.61
N PHE A 49 7.44 5.40 1.05
CA PHE A 49 8.89 5.28 0.88
C PHE A 49 9.45 6.23 -0.18
N GLU A 50 8.74 6.44 -1.28
CA GLU A 50 9.12 7.42 -2.30
C GLU A 50 9.25 8.81 -1.67
N VAL A 51 8.20 9.26 -0.95
CA VAL A 51 8.20 10.55 -0.25
C VAL A 51 9.31 10.61 0.82
N SER A 52 9.45 9.55 1.63
CA SER A 52 10.48 9.52 2.68
C SER A 52 11.90 9.61 2.10
N ASN A 53 12.14 8.96 0.96
CA ASN A 53 13.42 9.03 0.26
C ASN A 53 13.67 10.43 -0.31
N GLU A 54 12.66 11.06 -0.91
CA GLU A 54 12.77 12.45 -1.39
C GLU A 54 13.13 13.41 -0.25
N VAL A 55 12.46 13.28 0.90
CA VAL A 55 12.76 14.06 2.10
C VAL A 55 14.19 13.82 2.56
N ALA A 56 14.62 12.55 2.65
CA ALA A 56 15.98 12.20 3.06
C ALA A 56 17.06 12.77 2.12
N ILE A 57 16.81 12.75 0.79
CA ILE A 57 17.69 13.37 -0.20
C ILE A 57 17.73 14.90 0.01
N GLY A 58 16.58 15.52 0.23
CA GLY A 58 16.47 16.94 0.53
C GLY A 58 17.27 17.35 1.76
N LEU A 59 17.13 16.60 2.86
CA LEU A 59 17.85 16.84 4.11
C LEU A 59 19.37 16.69 3.94
N LYS A 60 19.81 15.63 3.24
CA LYS A 60 21.22 15.43 2.91
C LYS A 60 21.80 16.58 2.09
N LYS A 61 21.05 17.08 1.09
CA LYS A 61 21.49 18.21 0.25
C LYS A 61 21.67 19.50 1.07
N HIS A 62 20.91 19.67 2.14
CA HIS A 62 21.03 20.82 3.04
C HIS A 62 21.93 20.56 4.25
N GLU A 63 22.70 19.46 4.24
CA GLU A 63 23.62 19.05 5.32
C GLU A 63 22.98 18.97 6.71
N VAL A 64 21.66 18.75 6.77
CA VAL A 64 20.91 18.69 8.04
C VAL A 64 21.34 17.44 8.81
N LYS A 65 21.74 17.62 10.07
CA LYS A 65 22.13 16.52 10.96
C LYS A 65 20.90 15.89 11.61
N GLU A 66 21.01 14.60 11.94
CA GLU A 66 19.95 13.86 12.64
C GLU A 66 19.50 14.53 13.95
N GLN A 67 20.44 15.15 14.68
CA GLN A 67 20.12 15.90 15.90
C GLN A 67 19.21 17.11 15.64
N GLU A 68 19.42 17.83 14.55
CA GLU A 68 18.60 19.00 14.20
C GLU A 68 17.18 18.58 13.80
N ILE A 69 17.05 17.40 13.17
CA ILE A 69 15.75 16.80 12.84
C ILE A 69 15.01 16.43 14.12
N LEU A 70 15.67 15.75 15.06
CA LEU A 70 15.07 15.32 16.33
C LEU A 70 14.63 16.51 17.20
N GLU A 71 15.46 17.55 17.29
CA GLU A 71 15.09 18.79 17.99
C GLU A 71 13.86 19.48 17.37
N GLY A 72 13.75 19.47 16.03
CA GLY A 72 12.58 20.00 15.34
C GLY A 72 11.30 19.20 15.62
N PHE A 73 11.40 17.87 15.66
CA PHE A 73 10.26 17.00 15.97
C PHE A 73 9.75 17.20 17.39
N GLU A 74 10.63 17.25 18.39
CA GLU A 74 10.24 17.47 19.79
C GLU A 74 9.56 18.83 19.99
N LYS A 75 10.08 19.90 19.36
CA LYS A 75 9.47 21.24 19.40
C LYS A 75 8.08 21.33 18.76
N THR A 76 7.74 20.43 17.84
CA THR A 76 6.44 20.43 17.14
C THR A 76 5.42 19.52 17.85
N ARG A 77 5.85 18.74 18.83
CA ARG A 77 5.03 17.77 19.57
C ARG A 77 4.36 18.40 20.81
N GLU A 78 4.89 19.52 21.29
CA GLU A 78 4.26 20.41 22.30
C GLU A 78 3.17 21.28 21.68
#